data_AF-A0A8S8Y0J5-F1
#
_entry.id   AF-A0A8S8Y0J5-F1
#
_cell.length_a   1.000
_cell.length_b   1.000
_cell.length_c   1.000
_cell.angle_alpha   90.00
_cell.angle_beta   90.00
_cell.angle_gamma   90.00
#
_symmetry.space_group_name_H-M   'P 1'
#
loop_
_entity.id
_entity.type
_entity.pdbx_description
1 polymer ?
#
loop_
_entity_poly.entity_id
_entity_poly.type
_entity_poly.pdbx_seq_one_letter_code
_entity_poly.pdbx_strand_id
1 'polypeptide(L)'
;MVSDINNGSHSNPGEYLSVLVGDTIYFSADDGSTGVELWAHNTSNGTTWQVADIWSGTDSGLTSPQSTPTNPLRTSLDTVYFAANDGNDGTELWAHNTSI
;
A
#
# COMPACT_ATOMS: atom_id res chain seq x y z
N MET A 1 3.69 13.26 14.22
CA MET A 1 4.01 12.51 12.99
C MET A 1 4.08 11.04 13.37
N VAL A 2 3.42 10.15 12.63
CA VAL A 2 3.42 8.70 12.91
C VAL A 2 4.66 8.04 12.31
N SER A 3 4.90 8.25 11.02
CA SER A 3 6.12 7.88 10.32
C SER A 3 6.36 8.82 9.14
N ASP A 4 7.61 9.11 8.83
CA ASP A 4 8.01 9.74 7.57
C ASP A 4 8.35 8.62 6.57
N ILE A 5 7.56 8.49 5.51
CA ILE A 5 7.67 7.40 4.51
C ILE A 5 8.50 7.86 3.31
N ASN A 6 8.43 9.13 2.92
CA ASN A 6 9.15 9.70 1.77
C ASN A 6 9.93 10.95 2.23
N ASN A 7 11.14 10.71 2.72
CA ASN A 7 11.94 11.76 3.35
C ASN A 7 12.32 12.84 2.32
N GLY A 8 11.81 14.06 2.53
CA GLY A 8 12.06 15.20 1.66
C GLY A 8 11.03 15.38 0.53
N SER A 9 9.95 14.59 0.49
CA SER A 9 8.85 14.73 -0.46
C SER A 9 7.50 14.37 0.19
N HIS A 10 6.44 14.24 -0.61
CA HIS A 10 5.10 13.85 -0.16
C HIS A 10 4.90 12.34 -0.36
N SER A 11 4.34 11.66 0.65
CA SER A 11 4.02 10.23 0.58
C SER A 11 2.54 9.92 0.31
N ASN A 12 1.67 10.94 0.31
CA ASN A 12 0.22 10.85 0.08
C ASN A 12 -0.47 9.61 0.71
N PRO A 13 -0.30 9.38 2.03
CA PRO A 13 -0.82 8.18 2.68
C PRO A 13 -2.35 8.13 2.60
N GLY A 14 -2.88 7.02 2.11
CA GLY A 14 -4.32 6.79 2.02
C GLY A 14 -5.00 7.38 0.77
N GLU A 15 -4.26 7.93 -0.19
CA GLU A 15 -4.83 8.52 -1.41
C GLU A 15 -5.64 7.51 -2.24
N TYR A 16 -5.19 6.25 -2.33
CA TYR A 16 -5.78 5.21 -3.18
C TYR A 16 -6.43 4.06 -2.38
N LEU A 17 -5.87 3.73 -1.22
CA LEU A 17 -6.37 2.70 -0.31
C LEU A 17 -6.19 3.14 1.14
N SER A 18 -7.23 2.97 1.96
CA SER A 18 -7.13 3.05 3.42
C SER A 18 -8.19 2.16 4.07
N VAL A 19 -7.76 1.25 4.95
CA VAL A 19 -8.67 0.36 5.67
C VAL A 19 -8.09 -0.06 7.02
N LEU A 20 -8.96 -0.14 8.03
CA LEU A 20 -8.61 -0.67 9.34
C LEU A 20 -9.01 -2.15 9.42
N VAL A 21 -8.06 -3.03 9.75
CA VAL A 21 -8.30 -4.45 10.04
C VAL A 21 -7.68 -4.77 11.40
N GLY A 22 -8.55 -5.04 12.39
CA GLY A 22 -8.11 -5.13 13.78
C GLY A 22 -7.46 -3.81 14.24
N ASP A 23 -6.23 -3.91 14.72
CA ASP A 23 -5.41 -2.76 15.15
C ASP A 23 -4.44 -2.26 14.08
N THR A 24 -4.55 -2.75 12.84
CA THR A 24 -3.64 -2.40 11.75
C THR A 24 -4.37 -1.59 10.68
N ILE A 25 -3.87 -0.39 10.42
CA ILE A 25 -4.28 0.44 9.29
C ILE A 25 -3.45 0.01 8.09
N TYR A 26 -4.09 -0.49 7.04
CA TYR A 26 -3.49 -0.73 5.74
C TYR A 26 -3.79 0.47 4.84
N PHE A 27 -2.79 1.03 4.18
CA PHE A 27 -2.94 2.22 3.36
C PHE A 27 -1.94 2.26 2.20
N SER A 28 -2.30 2.96 1.12
CA SER A 28 -1.36 3.25 0.02
C SER A 28 -0.41 4.38 0.42
N ALA A 29 0.88 4.31 0.13
CA ALA A 29 1.79 5.45 0.26
C ALA A 29 3.00 5.34 -0.68
N ASP A 30 3.47 6.50 -1.15
CA ASP A 30 4.70 6.64 -1.95
C ASP A 30 5.91 6.82 -1.01
N ASP A 31 6.95 6.02 -1.18
CA ASP A 31 8.21 6.11 -0.43
C ASP A 31 9.36 6.79 -1.19
N GLY A 32 9.11 7.19 -2.43
CA GLY A 32 10.07 7.81 -3.34
C GLY A 32 11.08 6.84 -3.95
N SER A 33 11.02 5.54 -3.63
CA SER A 33 11.95 4.50 -4.11
C SER A 33 11.23 3.45 -4.95
N THR A 34 10.14 2.89 -4.44
CA THR A 34 9.31 1.87 -5.12
C THR A 34 8.02 2.47 -5.68
N GLY A 35 7.71 3.72 -5.35
CA GLY A 35 6.46 4.37 -5.75
C GLY A 35 5.34 4.08 -4.75
N VAL A 36 4.09 4.15 -5.21
CA VAL A 36 2.90 4.00 -4.36
C VAL A 36 2.67 2.53 -4.01
N GLU A 37 2.98 2.13 -2.78
CA GLU A 37 2.91 0.73 -2.36
C GLU A 37 1.87 0.50 -1.26
N LEU A 38 1.63 -0.77 -0.89
CA LEU A 38 0.80 -1.11 0.26
C LEU A 38 1.63 -1.03 1.55
N TRP A 39 1.23 -0.15 2.46
CA TRP A 39 1.81 0.07 3.77
C TRP A 39 0.86 -0.33 4.89
N ALA A 40 1.41 -0.65 6.05
CA ALA A 40 0.67 -0.95 7.26
C ALA A 40 1.22 -0.17 8.45
N HIS A 41 0.31 0.23 9.34
CA HIS A 41 0.62 0.82 10.63
C HIS A 41 -0.19 0.12 11.72
N ASN A 42 0.49 -0.48 12.71
CA ASN A 42 -0.15 -1.10 13.85
C ASN A 42 -0.30 -0.05 14.96
N THR A 43 -1.54 0.31 15.28
CA THR A 43 -1.84 1.36 16.26
C THR A 43 -1.57 0.93 17.70
N SER A 44 -1.46 -0.38 17.95
CA SER A 44 -1.23 -0.94 19.29
C SER A 44 0.23 -0.95 19.70
N ASN A 45 1.17 -1.13 18.76
CA ASN A 45 2.61 -1.10 19.03
C ASN A 45 3.36 0.07 18.36
N GLY A 46 2.69 0.84 17.50
CA GLY A 46 3.24 2.02 16.84
C GLY A 46 4.18 1.72 15.67
N THR A 47 4.26 0.49 15.17
CA THR A 47 5.15 0.14 14.05
C THR A 47 4.51 0.44 12.70
N THR A 48 5.33 0.91 11.75
CA THR A 48 4.95 1.14 10.34
C THR A 48 5.86 0.31 9.44
N TRP A 49 5.30 -0.40 8.47
CA TRP A 49 6.08 -1.23 7.54
C TRP A 49 5.41 -1.31 6.16
N GLN A 50 6.23 -1.54 5.13
CA GLN A 50 5.75 -1.88 3.79
C GLN A 50 5.26 -3.34 3.81
N VAL A 51 4.02 -3.56 3.39
CA VAL A 51 3.36 -4.88 3.41
C VAL A 51 3.76 -5.70 2.20
N ALA A 52 3.75 -5.05 1.04
CA ALA A 52 4.11 -5.65 -0.23
C ALA A 52 4.73 -4.57 -1.12
N ASP A 53 5.79 -4.96 -1.80
CA ASP A 53 6.31 -4.28 -2.98
C ASP A 53 5.56 -4.88 -4.18
N ILE A 54 4.46 -4.23 -4.56
CA ILE A 54 3.54 -4.71 -5.61
C ILE A 54 4.14 -4.41 -6.99
N TRP A 55 4.96 -3.36 -7.10
CA TRP A 55 5.59 -2.98 -8.35
C TRP A 55 7.10 -3.15 -8.32
N SER A 56 7.59 -4.11 -9.10
CA SER A 56 9.03 -4.43 -9.16
C SER A 56 9.88 -3.44 -9.97
N GLY A 57 9.30 -2.35 -10.50
CA GLY A 57 9.98 -1.38 -11.36
C GLY A 57 10.45 -0.13 -10.61
N THR A 58 11.71 0.27 -10.81
CA THR A 58 12.31 1.48 -10.19
C THR A 58 11.82 2.80 -10.79
N ASP A 59 10.68 2.82 -11.48
CA ASP A 59 10.33 3.93 -12.36
C ASP A 59 9.72 5.09 -11.57
N SER A 60 10.60 5.98 -11.13
CA SER A 60 10.35 7.30 -10.56
C SER A 60 9.69 8.29 -11.55
N GLY A 61 9.16 7.80 -12.66
CA GLY A 61 8.56 8.57 -13.73
C GLY A 61 7.06 8.73 -13.55
N LEU A 62 6.59 9.97 -13.47
CA LEU A 62 5.19 10.42 -13.46
C LEU A 62 4.35 9.98 -14.70
N THR A 63 4.72 8.91 -15.41
CA THR A 63 4.11 8.46 -16.67
C THR A 63 3.95 6.95 -16.83
N SER A 64 4.31 6.12 -15.85
CA SER A 64 3.97 4.67 -15.87
C SER A 64 2.69 4.43 -15.05
N PRO A 65 1.82 3.44 -15.35
CA PRO A 65 0.60 3.22 -14.58
C PRO A 65 0.99 3.00 -13.12
N GLN A 66 0.70 4.00 -12.28
CA GLN A 66 1.08 3.98 -10.87
C GLN A 66 0.61 2.67 -10.26
N SER A 67 1.52 1.94 -9.62
CA SER A 67 1.19 0.87 -8.68
C SER A 67 0.17 1.46 -7.72
N THR A 68 -1.10 1.11 -7.90
CA THR A 68 -2.18 1.76 -7.18
C THR A 68 -3.00 0.66 -6.56
N PRO A 69 -2.61 0.16 -5.38
CA PRO A 69 -3.57 -0.52 -4.54
C PRO A 69 -4.76 0.43 -4.36
N THR A 70 -5.90 0.04 -4.93
CA THR A 70 -7.15 0.78 -4.84
C THR A 70 -8.00 0.26 -3.69
N ASN A 71 -8.95 1.07 -3.24
CA ASN A 71 -9.85 0.73 -2.13
C ASN A 71 -10.26 -0.74 -2.09
N PRO A 72 -10.31 -1.37 -0.90
CA PRO A 72 -10.55 -2.80 -0.79
C PRO A 72 -11.87 -3.18 -1.46
N LEU A 73 -11.81 -4.17 -2.33
CA LEU A 73 -12.97 -4.80 -2.94
C LEU A 73 -13.76 -5.60 -1.89
N ARG A 74 -13.04 -6.20 -0.94
CA ARG A 74 -13.59 -6.93 0.19
C ARG A 74 -12.58 -7.02 1.32
N THR A 75 -13.07 -6.94 2.55
CA THR A 75 -12.34 -7.41 3.74
C THR A 75 -13.01 -8.66 4.30
N SER A 76 -12.21 -9.67 4.63
CA SER A 76 -12.56 -10.70 5.61
C SER A 76 -11.80 -10.44 6.91
N LEU A 77 -12.12 -11.18 7.97
CA LEU A 77 -11.40 -11.13 9.25
C LEU A 77 -9.87 -11.11 9.06
N ASP A 78 -9.39 -11.91 8.10
CA ASP A 78 -7.97 -12.19 7.92
C ASP A 78 -7.45 -11.88 6.51
N THR A 79 -8.21 -11.15 5.68
CA THR A 79 -7.75 -10.88 4.31
C THR A 79 -8.28 -9.58 3.76
N VAL A 80 -7.38 -8.78 3.18
CA VAL A 80 -7.73 -7.59 2.39
C VAL A 80 -7.62 -7.97 0.92
N TYR A 81 -8.73 -7.85 0.20
CA TYR A 81 -8.78 -7.99 -1.26
C TYR A 81 -8.83 -6.60 -1.88
N PHE A 82 -7.94 -6.30 -2.81
CA PHE A 82 -7.81 -5.00 -3.45
C PHE A 82 -7.40 -5.17 -4.91
N ALA A 83 -7.67 -4.17 -5.74
CA ALA A 83 -7.14 -4.14 -7.10
C ALA A 83 -5.79 -3.42 -7.08
N ALA A 84 -4.79 -3.94 -7.78
CA ALA A 84 -3.48 -3.31 -7.92
C ALA A 84 -2.86 -3.63 -9.28
N ASN A 85 -1.86 -2.85 -9.67
CA ASN A 85 -1.15 -2.97 -10.93
C ASN A 85 0.34 -3.16 -10.64
N ASP A 86 0.93 -4.25 -11.13
CA ASP A 86 2.35 -4.60 -10.95
C ASP A 86 3.26 -4.15 -12.08
N GLY A 87 2.68 -3.55 -13.13
CA GLY A 87 3.36 -3.06 -14.32
C GLY A 87 3.52 -4.08 -15.43
N ASN A 88 3.16 -5.33 -15.18
CA ASN A 88 3.31 -6.41 -16.13
C ASN A 88 1.98 -6.78 -16.78
N ASP A 89 0.94 -6.98 -15.98
CA ASP A 89 -0.31 -7.58 -16.45
C ASP A 89 -1.51 -6.60 -16.52
N GLY A 90 -1.35 -5.39 -15.98
CA GLY A 90 -2.43 -4.41 -15.88
C GLY A 90 -2.96 -4.33 -14.45
N THR A 91 -4.26 -4.11 -14.27
CA THR A 91 -4.86 -4.09 -12.92
C THR A 91 -5.57 -5.43 -12.64
N GLU A 92 -5.06 -6.18 -11.67
CA GLU A 92 -5.58 -7.50 -11.25
C GLU A 92 -6.21 -7.45 -9.85
N LEU A 93 -6.82 -8.58 -9.45
CA LEU A 93 -7.28 -8.82 -8.09
C LEU A 93 -6.14 -9.38 -7.23
N TRP A 94 -5.83 -8.67 -6.14
CA TRP A 94 -4.81 -9.03 -5.17
C TRP A 94 -5.44 -9.37 -3.82
N ALA A 95 -4.74 -10.18 -3.03
CA ALA A 95 -5.14 -10.54 -1.67
C ALA A 95 -3.93 -10.52 -0.74
N HIS A 96 -4.07 -9.90 0.43
CA HIS A 96 -3.09 -9.94 1.50
C HIS A 96 -3.70 -10.58 2.75
N ASN A 97 -3.06 -11.63 3.26
CA ASN A 97 -3.46 -12.29 4.50
C ASN A 97 -2.97 -11.45 5.70
N THR A 98 -3.90 -11.07 6.57
CA THR A 98 -3.65 -10.22 7.75
C THR A 98 -3.52 -11.03 9.04
N SER A 99 -3.73 -12.35 9.00
CA SER A 99 -3.36 -13.24 10.11
C SER A 99 -1.84 -13.40 10.15
N ILE A 100 -1.29 -13.27 11.35
CA ILE A 100 0.10 -13.61 11.68
C ILE A 100 0.19 -15.08 12.04
#